data_AF-A0A2E8AJI0-F1
#
_entry.id   AF-A0A2E8AJI0-F1
#
_cell.length_a   1.000
_cell.length_b   1.000
_cell.length_c   1.000
_cell.angle_alpha   90.00
_cell.angle_beta   90.00
_cell.angle_gamma   90.00
#
_symmetry.space_group_name_H-M   'P 1'
#
loop_
_entity.id
_entity.type
_entity.pdbx_description
1 polymer ?
#
loop_
_entity_poly.entity_id
_entity_poly.type
_entity_poly.pdbx_seq_one_letter_code
_entity_poly.pdbx_strand_id
1 'polypeptide(L)'
;MALNFSEKNDVIVPTVNGTTYRGQAGDDTYILVSQDGDAKVSITDTAGNNTIQLPEWSKIKSVVVAKNAIQITCDNMTIFTINGADKFNYDVGGNKTGNEIGSIKTYEEFVSLFDLNLPNSGTNTKSVSKIVFQDELNQLYEVTVKNEDDGNKYYINGEIAPSLNLSSGKKYIFDQNDVTSSKHPISFSITKNGIHADGKSIDNVSFYINGYKTTESKYSENFNDETTFDNGFVVLEPSTTDTELYYYCLFHSGMSKDASVLIDGFIPVTTPSIEATLSVSNNGASDYVIKSSNNITYNDPTITLVRGKTYEFEVSSPGHPFWIKTAQSTGSSDGLASGITNNGISSGKITFTVPLDGPDTLYYNCQFHASMTGTISLVENDGVEILTTINSGSTGGGYGYSLDLDIAYSIDTANNTNNIIYDSLII
;
A
#
# COMPACT_ATOMS: atom_id res chain seq x y z
N MET A 1 3.60 -15.19 45.80
CA MET A 1 3.51 -16.62 46.19
C MET A 1 4.39 -17.43 45.22
N ALA A 2 4.92 -18.59 45.60
CA ALA A 2 5.69 -19.44 44.68
C ALA A 2 5.03 -20.82 44.55
N LEU A 3 4.88 -21.30 43.32
CA LEU A 3 4.41 -22.65 43.00
C LEU A 3 5.57 -23.43 42.40
N ASN A 4 5.92 -24.54 43.05
CA ASN A 4 6.97 -25.45 42.60
C ASN A 4 6.34 -26.69 41.97
N PHE A 5 6.79 -27.04 40.77
CA PHE A 5 6.34 -28.20 40.01
C PHE A 5 7.31 -29.37 40.22
N SER A 6 7.08 -30.48 39.53
CA SER A 6 7.76 -31.74 39.81
C SER A 6 9.18 -31.80 39.21
N GLU A 7 9.91 -32.89 39.45
CA GLU A 7 11.17 -33.19 38.75
C GLU A 7 10.95 -33.85 37.38
N LYS A 8 9.69 -33.99 36.94
CA LYS A 8 9.32 -34.53 35.63
C LYS A 8 9.04 -33.39 34.66
N ASN A 9 8.91 -33.75 33.38
CA ASN A 9 8.54 -32.81 32.32
C ASN A 9 7.06 -32.43 32.46
N ASP A 10 6.81 -31.22 32.93
CA ASP A 10 5.50 -30.65 33.19
C ASP A 10 5.06 -29.70 32.05
N VAL A 11 3.74 -29.64 31.82
CA VAL A 11 3.11 -28.64 30.93
C VAL A 11 2.29 -27.70 31.80
N ILE A 12 2.67 -26.42 31.81
CA ILE A 12 2.23 -25.44 32.79
C ILE A 12 1.59 -24.26 32.07
N VAL A 13 0.38 -23.89 32.48
CA VAL A 13 -0.30 -22.65 32.06
C VAL A 13 -0.26 -21.69 33.24
N PRO A 14 0.62 -20.68 33.26
CA PRO A 14 0.88 -19.90 34.45
C PRO A 14 -0.10 -18.71 34.53
N THR A 15 -1.18 -18.86 35.32
CA THR A 15 -2.33 -17.92 35.33
C THR A 15 -2.54 -17.16 36.64
N VAL A 16 -1.88 -17.55 37.74
CA VAL A 16 -2.16 -16.97 39.06
C VAL A 16 -1.42 -15.65 39.25
N ASN A 17 -2.17 -14.55 39.41
CA ASN A 17 -1.62 -13.21 39.63
C ASN A 17 -0.67 -13.15 40.85
N GLY A 18 0.44 -12.44 40.72
CA GLY A 18 1.45 -12.26 41.78
C GLY A 18 2.22 -13.54 42.14
N THR A 19 2.21 -14.53 41.25
CA THR A 19 2.82 -15.85 41.49
C THR A 19 4.06 -16.08 40.66
N THR A 20 5.05 -16.72 41.27
CA THR A 20 6.25 -17.22 40.62
C THR A 20 6.13 -18.73 40.40
N TYR A 21 6.27 -19.16 39.16
CA TYR A 21 6.29 -20.56 38.73
C TYR A 21 7.73 -21.04 38.60
N ARG A 22 7.97 -22.26 39.08
CA ARG A 22 9.28 -22.93 39.10
C ARG A 22 9.12 -24.41 38.81
N GLY A 23 9.72 -24.87 37.73
CA GLY A 23 10.08 -26.26 37.53
C GLY A 23 11.30 -26.63 38.37
N GLN A 24 11.53 -27.94 38.48
CA GLN A 24 12.74 -28.49 39.11
C GLN A 24 13.71 -28.93 38.01
N ALA A 25 14.03 -30.21 37.90
CA ALA A 25 15.00 -30.73 36.92
C ALA A 25 14.37 -31.18 35.60
N GLY A 26 13.04 -31.11 35.46
CA GLY A 26 12.30 -31.56 34.28
C GLY A 26 12.46 -30.61 33.09
N ASP A 27 12.22 -31.13 31.88
CA ASP A 27 12.13 -30.30 30.67
C ASP A 27 10.70 -29.77 30.52
N ASP A 28 10.44 -28.60 31.11
CA ASP A 28 9.09 -28.07 31.28
C ASP A 28 8.66 -27.15 30.12
N THR A 29 7.36 -27.12 29.83
CA THR A 29 6.76 -26.20 28.85
C THR A 29 5.78 -25.24 29.54
N TYR A 30 6.05 -23.94 29.43
CA TYR A 30 5.21 -22.86 29.95
C TYR A 30 4.43 -22.23 28.81
N ILE A 31 3.11 -22.46 28.77
CA ILE A 31 2.23 -21.93 27.72
C ILE A 31 1.69 -20.57 28.18
N LEU A 32 2.15 -19.50 27.54
CA LEU A 32 1.71 -18.15 27.86
C LEU A 32 0.36 -17.88 27.20
N VAL A 33 -0.67 -17.65 28.01
CA VAL A 33 -2.02 -17.31 27.54
C VAL A 33 -2.44 -16.01 28.21
N SER A 34 -2.88 -15.02 27.43
CA SER A 34 -3.47 -13.79 27.97
C SER A 34 -4.59 -14.14 28.96
N GLN A 35 -4.58 -13.52 30.13
CA GLN A 35 -5.63 -13.64 31.14
C GLN A 35 -6.49 -12.38 31.10
N ASP A 36 -7.72 -12.48 31.58
CA ASP A 36 -8.54 -11.29 31.81
C ASP A 36 -7.93 -10.44 32.93
N GLY A 37 -7.57 -9.20 32.60
CA GLY A 37 -6.99 -8.23 33.54
C GLY A 37 -5.46 -8.22 33.59
N ASP A 38 -4.92 -7.45 34.54
CA ASP A 38 -3.50 -7.07 34.62
C ASP A 38 -2.62 -8.10 35.38
N ALA A 39 -2.94 -9.39 35.23
CA ALA A 39 -2.25 -10.46 35.95
C ALA A 39 -0.73 -10.41 35.72
N LYS A 40 0.04 -10.46 36.81
CA LYS A 40 1.51 -10.43 36.78
C LYS A 40 2.06 -11.76 37.23
N VAL A 41 2.71 -12.47 36.32
CA VAL A 41 3.21 -13.81 36.53
C VAL A 41 4.71 -13.84 36.30
N SER A 42 5.44 -14.59 37.12
CA SER A 42 6.89 -14.77 36.96
C SER A 42 7.25 -16.23 36.75
N ILE A 43 8.24 -16.51 35.91
CA ILE A 43 8.80 -17.84 35.66
C ILE A 43 10.30 -17.77 35.99
N THR A 44 10.82 -18.75 36.73
CA THR A 44 12.22 -18.76 37.24
C THR A 44 12.90 -20.13 37.09
N ASP A 45 12.43 -20.93 36.16
CA ASP A 45 12.82 -22.32 35.98
C ASP A 45 14.05 -22.47 35.07
N THR A 46 15.22 -22.63 35.67
CA THR A 46 16.51 -22.55 34.94
C THR A 46 17.28 -23.87 34.92
N ALA A 47 16.65 -24.95 35.38
CA ALA A 47 17.18 -26.31 35.32
C ALA A 47 16.31 -27.14 34.35
N GLY A 48 16.93 -28.08 33.64
CA GLY A 48 16.30 -28.73 32.48
C GLY A 48 16.35 -27.89 31.20
N ASN A 49 15.78 -28.42 30.12
CA ASN A 49 15.64 -27.77 28.81
C ASN A 49 14.22 -27.21 28.65
N ASN A 50 13.96 -26.08 29.30
CA ASN A 50 12.62 -25.52 29.39
C ASN A 50 12.22 -24.72 28.15
N THR A 51 10.91 -24.68 27.88
CA THR A 51 10.33 -23.97 26.73
C THR A 51 9.28 -22.98 27.19
N ILE A 52 9.37 -21.75 26.70
CA ILE A 52 8.27 -20.78 26.72
C ILE A 52 7.51 -20.92 25.40
N GLN A 53 6.22 -21.24 25.46
CA GLN A 53 5.38 -21.35 24.27
C GLN A 53 4.44 -20.14 24.16
N LEU A 54 4.39 -19.55 22.97
CA LEU A 54 3.41 -18.54 22.57
C LEU A 54 2.49 -19.18 21.53
N PRO A 55 1.26 -19.60 21.91
CA PRO A 55 0.31 -20.19 20.97
C PRO A 55 -0.03 -19.27 19.80
N GLU A 56 -0.54 -19.87 18.72
CA GLU A 56 -1.26 -19.14 17.66
C GLU A 56 -2.25 -18.12 18.24
N TRP A 57 -2.34 -16.97 17.58
CA TRP A 57 -3.16 -15.82 17.97
C TRP A 57 -2.73 -15.08 19.25
N SER A 58 -1.59 -15.44 19.86
CA SER A 58 -1.03 -14.69 20.99
C SER A 58 -0.64 -13.27 20.57
N LYS A 59 -1.24 -12.26 21.19
CA LYS A 59 -0.95 -10.85 20.92
C LYS A 59 0.05 -10.29 21.93
N ILE A 60 1.01 -9.52 21.45
CA ILE A 60 2.07 -8.90 22.26
C ILE A 60 2.01 -7.38 22.08
N LYS A 61 1.90 -6.66 23.20
CA LYS A 61 1.81 -5.20 23.29
C LYS A 61 3.15 -4.54 23.62
N SER A 62 3.99 -5.19 24.40
CA SER A 62 5.32 -4.67 24.71
C SER A 62 6.25 -5.75 25.25
N VAL A 63 7.54 -5.46 25.16
CA VAL A 63 8.58 -6.25 25.79
C VAL A 63 9.56 -5.37 26.55
N VAL A 64 10.06 -5.87 27.67
CA VAL A 64 11.22 -5.33 28.39
C VAL A 64 12.30 -6.40 28.39
N VAL A 65 13.39 -6.15 27.68
CA VAL A 65 14.46 -7.13 27.43
C VAL A 65 15.70 -6.75 28.24
N ALA A 66 16.19 -7.67 29.05
CA ALA A 66 17.50 -7.63 29.70
C ALA A 66 18.43 -8.67 29.08
N LYS A 67 19.67 -8.77 29.56
CA LYS A 67 20.63 -9.79 29.07
C LYS A 67 20.13 -11.23 29.26
N ASN A 68 19.44 -11.50 30.36
CA ASN A 68 19.02 -12.83 30.79
C ASN A 68 17.61 -12.85 31.40
N ALA A 69 16.79 -11.85 31.08
CA ALA A 69 15.42 -11.77 31.56
C ALA A 69 14.56 -11.02 30.55
N ILE A 70 13.31 -11.43 30.40
CA ILE A 70 12.35 -10.73 29.56
C ILE A 70 11.02 -10.59 30.26
N GLN A 71 10.43 -9.41 30.13
CA GLN A 71 9.03 -9.19 30.44
C GLN A 71 8.26 -9.08 29.12
N ILE A 72 7.17 -9.83 29.00
CA ILE A 72 6.25 -9.82 27.85
C ILE A 72 4.91 -9.33 28.37
N THR A 73 4.37 -8.27 27.78
CA THR A 73 3.02 -7.79 28.05
C THR A 73 2.12 -8.16 26.88
N CYS A 74 1.06 -8.92 27.16
CA CYS A 74 0.07 -9.32 26.15
C CYS A 74 -1.07 -8.29 26.04
N ASP A 75 -1.97 -8.48 25.06
CA ASP A 75 -3.09 -7.57 24.75
C ASP A 75 -3.99 -7.22 25.94
N ASN A 76 -4.35 -8.19 26.77
CA ASN A 76 -5.16 -7.98 27.97
C ASN A 76 -4.38 -7.38 29.15
N MET A 77 -3.16 -6.86 28.92
CA MET A 77 -2.25 -6.34 29.93
C MET A 77 -1.73 -7.38 30.93
N THR A 78 -1.93 -8.67 30.65
CA THR A 78 -1.23 -9.76 31.36
C THR A 78 0.27 -9.61 31.13
N ILE A 79 1.05 -9.73 32.20
CA ILE A 79 2.50 -9.55 32.19
C ILE A 79 3.17 -10.86 32.62
N PHE A 80 4.01 -11.40 31.74
CA PHE A 80 4.88 -12.52 32.03
C PHE A 80 6.31 -12.05 32.20
N THR A 81 6.92 -12.33 33.35
CA THR A 81 8.34 -12.05 33.62
C THR A 81 9.12 -13.36 33.68
N ILE A 82 9.98 -13.60 32.69
CA ILE A 82 10.81 -14.79 32.60
C ILE A 82 12.22 -14.43 33.05
N ASN A 83 12.67 -15.01 34.16
CA ASN A 83 14.00 -14.81 34.72
C ASN A 83 14.91 -15.98 34.31
N GLY A 84 16.14 -15.68 33.89
CA GLY A 84 17.00 -16.67 33.22
C GLY A 84 16.50 -17.00 31.81
N ALA A 85 15.92 -16.00 31.13
CA ALA A 85 15.32 -16.10 29.80
C ALA A 85 16.27 -16.70 28.74
N ASP A 86 17.58 -16.48 28.90
CA ASP A 86 18.65 -17.03 28.08
C ASP A 86 18.82 -18.56 28.18
N LYS A 87 18.14 -19.19 29.14
CA LYS A 87 18.14 -20.65 29.35
C LYS A 87 16.88 -21.35 28.85
N PHE A 88 15.95 -20.61 28.27
CA PHE A 88 14.72 -21.16 27.69
C PHE A 88 14.84 -21.23 26.17
N ASN A 89 14.15 -22.21 25.59
CA ASN A 89 13.72 -22.16 24.20
C ASN A 89 12.39 -21.41 24.10
N TYR A 90 12.12 -20.82 22.94
CA TYR A 90 10.88 -20.09 22.67
C TYR A 90 10.17 -20.74 21.49
N ASP A 91 9.02 -21.36 21.74
CA ASP A 91 8.17 -21.98 20.72
C ASP A 91 7.10 -20.97 20.29
N VAL A 92 7.25 -20.40 19.09
CA VAL A 92 6.32 -19.43 18.50
C VAL A 92 5.36 -20.15 17.57
N GLY A 93 4.06 -20.14 17.90
CA GLY A 93 2.98 -20.80 17.16
C GLY A 93 2.67 -22.22 17.64
N GLY A 94 3.58 -22.84 18.41
CA GLY A 94 3.37 -24.20 18.90
C GLY A 94 2.16 -24.38 19.80
N ASN A 95 1.69 -25.63 19.88
CA ASN A 95 0.60 -26.07 20.72
C ASN A 95 0.94 -27.42 21.35
N LYS A 96 1.64 -27.39 22.50
CA LYS A 96 2.01 -28.59 23.26
C LYS A 96 0.81 -29.48 23.62
N THR A 97 -0.37 -28.90 23.85
CA THR A 97 -1.57 -29.68 24.18
C THR A 97 -2.10 -30.49 22.99
N GLY A 98 -1.80 -30.05 21.77
CA GLY A 98 -2.09 -30.74 20.50
C GLY A 98 -0.90 -31.52 19.93
N ASN A 99 0.27 -31.51 20.59
CA ASN A 99 1.54 -32.02 20.06
C ASN A 99 2.01 -31.33 18.77
N GLU A 100 1.68 -30.06 18.59
CA GLU A 100 2.17 -29.23 17.48
C GLU A 100 3.36 -28.41 17.96
N ILE A 101 4.42 -28.39 17.16
CA ILE A 101 5.65 -27.62 17.43
C ILE A 101 5.66 -26.48 16.41
N GLY A 102 5.80 -25.25 16.89
CA GLY A 102 5.94 -24.09 16.03
C GLY A 102 7.40 -23.79 15.70
N SER A 103 7.72 -22.52 15.53
CA SER A 103 9.09 -22.09 15.27
C SER A 103 9.88 -21.97 16.58
N ILE A 104 10.76 -22.94 16.84
CA ILE A 104 11.65 -22.90 18.00
C ILE A 104 12.76 -21.86 17.78
N LYS A 105 12.90 -20.95 18.74
CA LYS A 105 13.92 -19.89 18.79
C LYS A 105 14.76 -19.99 20.06
N THR A 106 16.03 -19.64 19.94
CA THR A 106 16.84 -19.23 21.09
C THR A 106 16.34 -17.90 21.65
N TYR A 107 16.80 -17.51 22.84
CA TYR A 107 16.44 -16.22 23.42
C TYR A 107 16.83 -15.02 22.54
N GLU A 108 18.02 -15.04 21.95
CA GLU A 108 18.50 -13.96 21.07
C GLU A 108 17.66 -13.85 19.78
N GLU A 109 17.33 -14.99 19.16
CA GLU A 109 16.46 -15.03 18.00
C GLU A 109 15.04 -14.56 18.33
N PHE A 110 14.50 -14.96 19.49
CA PHE A 110 13.19 -14.52 19.96
C PHE A 110 13.14 -13.00 20.19
N VAL A 111 14.17 -12.44 20.83
CA VAL A 111 14.30 -10.98 21.03
C VAL A 111 14.39 -10.24 19.70
N SER A 112 15.07 -10.82 18.71
CA SER A 112 15.21 -10.23 17.38
C SER A 112 13.88 -10.11 16.62
N LEU A 113 12.87 -10.93 16.94
CA LEU A 113 11.51 -10.82 16.38
C LEU A 113 10.82 -9.48 16.71
N PHE A 114 11.30 -8.80 17.75
CA PHE A 114 10.81 -7.47 18.16
C PHE A 114 11.69 -6.33 17.62
N ASP A 115 12.58 -6.57 16.66
CA ASP A 115 13.62 -5.64 16.19
C ASP A 115 14.40 -5.01 17.36
N LEU A 116 14.83 -5.85 18.31
CA LEU A 116 15.67 -5.49 19.44
C LEU A 116 16.93 -6.35 19.45
N ASN A 117 17.98 -5.82 20.07
CA ASN A 117 19.19 -6.57 20.41
C ASN A 117 19.30 -6.74 21.92
N LEU A 118 19.97 -7.81 22.35
CA LEU A 118 20.25 -8.04 23.77
C LEU A 118 21.17 -6.94 24.33
N PRO A 119 20.81 -6.28 25.44
CA PRO A 119 21.67 -5.28 26.05
C PRO A 119 22.83 -5.94 26.82
N ASN A 120 24.00 -5.30 26.84
CA ASN A 120 25.11 -5.73 27.68
C ASN A 120 24.81 -5.55 29.20
N SER A 121 24.00 -4.54 29.54
CA SER A 121 23.53 -4.23 30.89
C SER A 121 22.23 -3.43 30.84
N GLY A 122 21.41 -3.47 31.90
CA GLY A 122 20.14 -2.74 31.96
C GLY A 122 19.06 -3.41 31.10
N THR A 123 18.11 -2.61 30.61
CA THR A 123 16.96 -3.09 29.84
C THR A 123 16.69 -2.24 28.61
N ASN A 124 16.26 -2.88 27.53
CA ASN A 124 15.64 -2.24 26.37
C ASN A 124 14.12 -2.47 26.43
N THR A 125 13.33 -1.40 26.33
CA THR A 125 11.86 -1.49 26.31
C THR A 125 11.34 -1.09 24.94
N LYS A 126 10.40 -1.87 24.40
CA LYS A 126 9.72 -1.54 23.15
C LYS A 126 8.23 -1.86 23.24
N SER A 127 7.41 -0.87 22.95
CA SER A 127 6.01 -1.09 22.62
C SER A 127 5.92 -1.66 21.22
N VAL A 128 5.12 -2.71 21.06
CA VAL A 128 4.95 -3.43 19.80
C VAL A 128 3.47 -3.69 19.57
N SER A 129 3.10 -3.95 18.32
CA SER A 129 1.76 -4.45 17.98
C SER A 129 1.99 -5.68 17.13
N LYS A 130 2.11 -6.83 17.79
CA LYS A 130 2.48 -8.08 17.14
C LYS A 130 1.52 -9.19 17.53
N ILE A 131 1.33 -10.14 16.63
CA ILE A 131 0.51 -11.33 16.87
C ILE A 131 1.23 -12.57 16.32
N VAL A 132 1.15 -13.67 17.04
CA VAL A 132 1.62 -14.97 16.54
C VAL A 132 0.61 -15.47 15.51
N PHE A 133 1.08 -15.70 14.29
CA PHE A 133 0.28 -16.29 13.22
C PHE A 133 1.16 -17.12 12.28
N GLN A 134 0.78 -18.38 12.06
CA GLN A 134 1.55 -19.35 11.27
C GLN A 134 3.02 -19.44 11.70
N ASP A 135 3.25 -19.70 12.98
CA ASP A 135 4.57 -19.87 13.59
C ASP A 135 5.51 -18.65 13.50
N GLU A 136 4.95 -17.48 13.14
CA GLU A 136 5.68 -16.24 12.97
C GLU A 136 5.06 -15.09 13.78
N LEU A 137 5.90 -14.13 14.17
CA LEU A 137 5.44 -12.92 14.84
C LEU A 137 5.13 -11.83 13.81
N ASN A 138 3.86 -11.70 13.45
CA ASN A 138 3.38 -10.82 12.40
C ASN A 138 2.91 -9.46 12.94
N GLN A 139 2.83 -8.47 12.05
CA GLN A 139 2.35 -7.13 12.42
C GLN A 139 0.84 -7.15 12.67
N LEU A 140 0.43 -6.61 13.81
CA LEU A 140 -0.96 -6.49 14.23
C LEU A 140 -1.47 -5.05 14.07
N TYR A 141 -2.67 -4.91 13.54
CA TYR A 141 -3.45 -3.68 13.46
C TYR A 141 -4.75 -3.86 14.23
N GLU A 142 -4.94 -3.05 15.28
CA GLU A 142 -6.19 -3.04 16.04
C GLU A 142 -7.23 -2.21 15.29
N VAL A 143 -8.39 -2.83 14.99
CA VAL A 143 -9.48 -2.18 14.26
C VAL A 143 -10.61 -1.87 15.23
N THR A 144 -10.87 -0.57 15.41
CA THR A 144 -12.03 -0.07 16.15
C THR A 144 -12.87 0.80 15.24
N VAL A 145 -14.09 1.14 15.66
CA VAL A 145 -14.97 2.04 14.92
C VAL A 145 -15.48 3.13 15.84
N LYS A 146 -15.52 4.37 15.36
CA LYS A 146 -16.16 5.48 16.07
C LYS A 146 -17.11 6.22 15.15
N ASN A 147 -18.15 6.80 15.73
CA ASN A 147 -19.07 7.69 15.03
C ASN A 147 -18.44 9.07 14.91
N GLU A 148 -18.26 9.54 13.67
CA GLU A 148 -17.74 10.86 13.34
C GLU A 148 -18.86 11.71 12.71
N ASP A 149 -18.60 13.00 12.51
CA ASP A 149 -19.56 13.95 11.91
C ASP A 149 -20.09 13.46 10.54
N ASP A 150 -19.28 12.72 9.79
CA ASP A 150 -19.61 12.13 8.48
C ASP A 150 -19.86 10.61 8.53
N GLY A 151 -20.28 10.10 9.68
CA GLY A 151 -20.67 8.69 9.89
C GLY A 151 -19.58 7.84 10.55
N ASN A 152 -19.84 6.53 10.65
CA ASN A 152 -18.92 5.61 11.31
C ASN A 152 -17.62 5.45 10.51
N LYS A 153 -16.47 5.60 11.17
CA LYS A 153 -15.14 5.45 10.57
C LYS A 153 -14.32 4.39 11.27
N TYR A 154 -13.50 3.70 10.49
CA TYR A 154 -12.46 2.84 11.05
C TYR A 154 -11.40 3.67 11.76
N TYR A 155 -10.95 3.14 12.88
CA TYR A 155 -9.78 3.58 13.60
C TYR A 155 -8.78 2.41 13.60
N ILE A 156 -7.61 2.63 13.03
CA ILE A 156 -6.55 1.62 12.95
C ILE A 156 -5.46 2.04 13.94
N ASN A 157 -5.18 1.19 14.93
CA ASN A 157 -4.27 1.49 16.04
C ASN A 157 -4.60 2.83 16.75
N GLY A 158 -5.88 3.18 16.83
CA GLY A 158 -6.36 4.40 17.48
C GLY A 158 -6.28 5.67 16.61
N GLU A 159 -5.80 5.60 15.38
CA GLU A 159 -5.81 6.71 14.42
C GLU A 159 -7.03 6.61 13.50
N ILE A 160 -7.67 7.75 13.19
CA ILE A 160 -8.87 7.79 12.33
C ILE A 160 -8.49 7.54 10.87
N ALA A 161 -8.95 6.43 10.32
CA ALA A 161 -8.74 6.00 8.94
C ALA A 161 -7.35 6.40 8.37
N PRO A 162 -6.24 5.93 8.96
CA PRO A 162 -4.90 6.29 8.50
C PRO A 162 -4.54 5.55 7.21
N SER A 163 -3.78 6.19 6.34
CA SER A 163 -3.13 5.49 5.25
C SER A 163 -2.00 4.59 5.79
N LEU A 164 -1.85 3.40 5.22
CA LEU A 164 -0.88 2.40 5.67
C LEU A 164 0.24 2.24 4.64
N ASN A 165 1.46 1.98 5.12
CA ASN A 165 2.59 1.63 4.26
C ASN A 165 3.01 0.19 4.58
N LEU A 166 2.78 -0.72 3.66
CA LEU A 166 3.03 -2.15 3.82
C LEU A 166 4.06 -2.62 2.81
N SER A 167 4.65 -3.79 3.06
CA SER A 167 5.57 -4.47 2.15
C SER A 167 4.90 -5.70 1.57
N SER A 168 5.19 -5.99 0.31
CA SER A 168 4.74 -7.24 -0.31
C SER A 168 5.40 -8.47 0.36
N GLY A 169 4.72 -9.62 0.29
CA GLY A 169 5.18 -10.91 0.82
C GLY A 169 5.16 -11.02 2.35
N LYS A 170 4.63 -10.02 3.06
CA LYS A 170 4.42 -10.07 4.52
C LYS A 170 2.95 -10.23 4.86
N LYS A 171 2.67 -10.88 6.00
CA LYS A 171 1.31 -10.99 6.52
C LYS A 171 1.04 -9.89 7.54
N TYR A 172 -0.09 -9.21 7.36
CA TYR A 172 -0.59 -8.16 8.23
C TYR A 172 -1.94 -8.59 8.78
N ILE A 173 -2.08 -8.59 10.10
CA ILE A 173 -3.28 -9.07 10.78
C ILE A 173 -4.07 -7.88 11.28
N PHE A 174 -5.34 -7.81 10.90
CA PHE A 174 -6.30 -6.82 11.35
C PHE A 174 -7.24 -7.46 12.35
N ASP A 175 -7.19 -6.98 13.59
CA ASP A 175 -7.96 -7.45 14.73
C ASP A 175 -9.30 -6.73 14.82
N GLN A 176 -10.40 -7.46 14.62
CA GLN A 176 -11.77 -6.96 14.70
C GLN A 176 -12.52 -7.45 15.95
N ASN A 177 -11.79 -7.77 17.03
CA ASN A 177 -12.39 -8.22 18.29
C ASN A 177 -12.93 -7.08 19.16
N ASP A 178 -12.64 -5.82 18.81
CA ASP A 178 -13.23 -4.69 19.52
C ASP A 178 -14.72 -4.59 19.21
N VAL A 179 -15.53 -4.49 20.27
CA VAL A 179 -16.99 -4.46 20.22
C VAL A 179 -17.54 -3.33 19.37
N THR A 180 -16.80 -2.23 19.20
CA THR A 180 -17.21 -1.11 18.34
C THR A 180 -17.22 -1.51 16.86
N SER A 181 -16.41 -2.51 16.48
CA SER A 181 -16.31 -3.00 15.11
C SER A 181 -17.30 -4.10 14.74
N SER A 182 -18.16 -4.53 15.69
CA SER A 182 -19.05 -5.70 15.55
C SER A 182 -20.07 -5.63 14.40
N LYS A 183 -20.34 -4.44 13.85
CA LYS A 183 -21.24 -4.23 12.69
C LYS A 183 -20.48 -3.87 11.41
N HIS A 184 -19.16 -3.91 11.45
CA HIS A 184 -18.31 -3.26 10.46
C HIS A 184 -17.18 -4.19 10.02
N PRO A 185 -17.49 -5.32 9.36
CA PRO A 185 -16.48 -6.24 8.85
C PRO A 185 -15.61 -5.54 7.79
N ILE A 186 -14.29 -5.60 7.95
CA ILE A 186 -13.28 -4.98 7.08
C ILE A 186 -12.86 -5.95 5.97
N SER A 187 -12.59 -5.42 4.79
CA SER A 187 -11.92 -6.12 3.68
C SER A 187 -11.05 -5.16 2.88
N PHE A 188 -10.33 -5.65 1.86
CA PHE A 188 -9.37 -4.90 1.05
C PHE A 188 -9.71 -5.02 -0.43
N SER A 189 -9.61 -3.92 -1.17
CA SER A 189 -9.90 -3.82 -2.60
C SER A 189 -8.87 -2.97 -3.33
N ILE A 190 -8.67 -3.20 -4.63
CA ILE A 190 -8.00 -2.24 -5.52
C ILE A 190 -8.86 -1.01 -5.84
N THR A 191 -10.17 -1.08 -5.58
CA THR A 191 -11.11 0.01 -5.82
C THR A 191 -11.48 0.66 -4.49
N LYS A 192 -11.36 1.99 -4.41
CA LYS A 192 -11.79 2.74 -3.23
C LYS A 192 -13.27 2.46 -2.92
N ASN A 193 -13.60 2.20 -1.66
CA ASN A 193 -14.91 1.72 -1.18
C ASN A 193 -15.33 0.31 -1.67
N GLY A 194 -14.44 -0.43 -2.32
CA GLY A 194 -14.65 -1.83 -2.69
C GLY A 194 -15.97 -2.06 -3.41
N ILE A 195 -16.78 -3.00 -2.90
CA ILE A 195 -18.06 -3.39 -3.49
C ILE A 195 -19.09 -2.26 -3.58
N HIS A 196 -18.92 -1.17 -2.84
CA HIS A 196 -19.81 -0.01 -2.89
C HIS A 196 -19.49 0.94 -4.06
N ALA A 197 -18.44 0.63 -4.83
CA ALA A 197 -17.99 1.40 -5.99
C ALA A 197 -17.54 0.48 -7.14
N ASP A 198 -18.33 -0.57 -7.42
CA ASP A 198 -18.08 -1.59 -8.46
C ASP A 198 -16.76 -2.39 -8.30
N GLY A 199 -16.11 -2.28 -7.15
CA GLY A 199 -14.96 -3.08 -6.77
C GLY A 199 -15.35 -4.44 -6.20
N LYS A 200 -14.33 -5.17 -5.76
CA LYS A 200 -14.45 -6.43 -5.03
C LYS A 200 -13.29 -6.59 -4.05
N SER A 201 -13.42 -7.49 -3.10
CA SER A 201 -12.28 -7.94 -2.31
C SER A 201 -11.18 -8.50 -3.20
N ILE A 202 -9.92 -8.23 -2.87
CA ILE A 202 -8.77 -8.85 -3.52
C ILE A 202 -8.64 -10.32 -3.11
N ASP A 203 -7.89 -11.11 -3.88
CA ASP A 203 -7.73 -12.54 -3.60
C ASP A 203 -6.79 -12.83 -2.42
N ASN A 204 -5.83 -11.93 -2.14
CA ASN A 204 -4.83 -12.10 -1.09
C ASN A 204 -5.28 -11.59 0.30
N VAL A 205 -6.57 -11.77 0.58
CA VAL A 205 -7.18 -11.53 1.88
C VAL A 205 -7.77 -12.84 2.41
N SER A 206 -7.52 -13.16 3.68
CA SER A 206 -8.05 -14.34 4.34
C SER A 206 -8.76 -13.96 5.63
N PHE A 207 -9.91 -14.57 5.90
CA PHE A 207 -10.76 -14.26 7.03
C PHE A 207 -10.75 -15.39 8.06
N TYR A 208 -10.76 -15.05 9.34
CA TYR A 208 -10.72 -16.00 10.45
C TYR A 208 -11.74 -15.63 11.52
N ILE A 209 -12.44 -16.64 12.05
CA ILE A 209 -13.36 -16.54 13.18
C ILE A 209 -13.04 -17.70 14.13
N ASN A 210 -13.00 -17.45 15.44
CA ASN A 210 -12.66 -18.45 16.45
C ASN A 210 -11.31 -19.16 16.16
N GLY A 211 -10.38 -18.47 15.52
CA GLY A 211 -9.07 -19.01 15.12
C GLY A 211 -9.07 -19.87 13.84
N TYR A 212 -10.21 -20.09 13.19
CA TYR A 212 -10.32 -20.92 12.00
C TYR A 212 -10.54 -20.09 10.73
N LYS A 213 -9.84 -20.47 9.65
CA LYS A 213 -10.01 -19.85 8.33
C LYS A 213 -11.43 -20.07 7.82
N THR A 214 -12.03 -19.03 7.25
CA THR A 214 -13.38 -19.06 6.70
C THR A 214 -13.49 -18.21 5.43
N THR A 215 -14.64 -18.26 4.77
CA THR A 215 -14.96 -17.42 3.59
C THR A 215 -15.43 -16.04 4.03
N GLU A 216 -15.30 -15.03 3.17
CA GLU A 216 -15.82 -13.67 3.41
C GLU A 216 -17.30 -13.64 3.82
N SER A 217 -18.18 -14.41 3.14
CA SER A 217 -19.61 -14.49 3.50
C SER A 217 -19.80 -14.92 4.95
N LYS A 218 -19.28 -16.10 5.30
CA LYS A 218 -19.31 -16.62 6.67
C LYS A 218 -18.64 -15.69 7.68
N TYR A 219 -17.56 -15.01 7.33
CA TYR A 219 -16.92 -14.02 8.20
C TYR A 219 -17.91 -12.89 8.49
N SER A 220 -18.43 -12.25 7.45
CA SER A 220 -19.35 -11.12 7.57
C SER A 220 -20.68 -11.47 8.25
N GLU A 221 -21.20 -12.70 8.09
CA GLU A 221 -22.41 -13.18 8.79
C GLU A 221 -22.29 -13.16 10.32
N ASN A 222 -21.07 -13.17 10.87
CA ASN A 222 -20.85 -13.07 12.32
C ASN A 222 -20.95 -11.63 12.85
N PHE A 223 -21.04 -10.62 11.99
CA PHE A 223 -21.08 -9.20 12.39
C PHE A 223 -22.53 -8.72 12.51
N ASN A 224 -22.99 -8.38 13.72
CA ASN A 224 -24.33 -7.90 14.00
C ASN A 224 -24.41 -7.16 15.36
N ASP A 225 -25.60 -6.64 15.69
CA ASP A 225 -25.88 -5.85 16.88
C ASP A 225 -25.75 -6.61 18.21
N GLU A 226 -25.82 -7.93 18.18
CA GLU A 226 -25.99 -8.76 19.38
C GLU A 226 -24.76 -9.60 19.74
N THR A 227 -23.68 -9.53 18.93
CA THR A 227 -22.52 -10.39 19.09
C THR A 227 -21.25 -9.61 19.38
N THR A 228 -20.64 -9.90 20.52
CA THR A 228 -19.20 -9.82 20.71
C THR A 228 -18.66 -11.21 20.41
N PHE A 229 -17.82 -11.34 19.39
CA PHE A 229 -17.19 -12.61 19.07
C PHE A 229 -15.69 -12.49 19.27
N ASP A 230 -15.11 -13.55 19.83
CA ASP A 230 -13.67 -13.65 20.06
C ASP A 230 -12.98 -14.24 18.84
N ASN A 231 -11.79 -13.74 18.53
CA ASN A 231 -10.92 -14.12 17.43
C ASN A 231 -11.44 -13.85 16.00
N GLY A 232 -12.04 -12.67 15.78
CA GLY A 232 -12.25 -12.11 14.45
C GLY A 232 -11.00 -11.45 13.89
N PHE A 233 -10.38 -12.08 12.89
CA PHE A 233 -9.16 -11.56 12.25
C PHE A 233 -9.28 -11.55 10.73
N VAL A 234 -8.71 -10.52 10.11
CA VAL A 234 -8.46 -10.46 8.67
C VAL A 234 -6.96 -10.45 8.43
N VAL A 235 -6.47 -11.34 7.57
CA VAL A 235 -5.07 -11.42 7.18
C VAL A 235 -4.92 -10.88 5.76
N LEU A 236 -4.16 -9.81 5.60
CA LEU A 236 -3.75 -9.25 4.31
C LEU A 236 -2.31 -9.69 4.01
N GLU A 237 -2.09 -10.24 2.82
CA GLU A 237 -0.76 -10.61 2.33
C GLU A 237 -0.52 -9.94 0.96
N PRO A 238 -0.04 -8.68 0.92
CA PRO A 238 0.13 -7.96 -0.34
C PRO A 238 1.13 -8.70 -1.26
N SER A 239 0.79 -8.80 -2.54
CA SER A 239 1.67 -9.33 -3.58
C SER A 239 2.62 -8.26 -4.11
N THR A 240 3.66 -8.69 -4.83
CA THR A 240 4.61 -7.79 -5.50
C THR A 240 3.99 -7.00 -6.66
N THR A 241 2.77 -7.35 -7.08
CA THR A 241 2.01 -6.63 -8.12
C THR A 241 1.02 -5.61 -7.54
N ASP A 242 0.76 -5.67 -6.23
CA ASP A 242 -0.09 -4.68 -5.57
C ASP A 242 0.68 -3.37 -5.42
N THR A 243 -0.01 -2.24 -5.57
CA THR A 243 0.58 -0.89 -5.49
C THR A 243 -0.19 -0.03 -4.51
N GLU A 244 -1.44 0.29 -4.84
CA GLU A 244 -2.38 0.99 -3.98
C GLU A 244 -3.62 0.12 -3.77
N LEU A 245 -3.90 -0.18 -2.50
CA LEU A 245 -5.12 -0.87 -2.06
C LEU A 245 -5.92 0.06 -1.16
N TYR A 246 -7.16 -0.33 -0.88
CA TYR A 246 -8.07 0.36 0.02
C TYR A 246 -8.67 -0.65 0.97
N TYR A 247 -8.61 -0.39 2.27
CA TYR A 247 -9.49 -1.10 3.19
C TYR A 247 -10.87 -0.45 3.14
N TYR A 248 -11.93 -1.24 3.28
CA TYR A 248 -13.32 -0.78 3.27
C TYR A 248 -14.21 -1.69 4.12
N CYS A 249 -15.41 -1.24 4.45
CA CYS A 249 -16.37 -2.07 5.17
C CYS A 249 -17.25 -2.84 4.20
N LEU A 250 -17.43 -4.15 4.42
CA LEU A 250 -18.32 -4.97 3.60
C LEU A 250 -19.79 -4.55 3.69
N PHE A 251 -20.20 -3.87 4.77
CA PHE A 251 -21.60 -3.48 4.98
C PHE A 251 -21.89 -2.01 4.64
N HIS A 252 -20.93 -1.11 4.83
CA HIS A 252 -21.17 0.33 4.75
C HIS A 252 -20.11 1.03 3.91
N SER A 253 -20.51 1.96 3.05
CA SER A 253 -19.59 2.78 2.27
C SER A 253 -18.95 3.89 3.11
N GLY A 254 -17.80 4.42 2.69
CA GLY A 254 -17.21 5.64 3.25
C GLY A 254 -16.53 5.51 4.62
N MET A 255 -16.39 4.29 5.15
CA MET A 255 -15.79 4.04 6.48
C MET A 255 -14.29 4.30 6.56
N SER A 256 -13.60 4.35 5.41
CA SER A 256 -12.15 4.53 5.33
C SER A 256 -11.74 5.91 4.83
N LYS A 257 -12.70 6.84 4.67
CA LYS A 257 -12.46 8.18 4.08
C LYS A 257 -11.69 8.07 2.75
N ASP A 258 -10.54 8.72 2.66
CA ASP A 258 -9.62 8.73 1.52
C ASP A 258 -8.35 7.90 1.78
N ALA A 259 -8.34 7.07 2.83
CA ALA A 259 -7.17 6.31 3.22
C ALA A 259 -6.81 5.24 2.20
N SER A 260 -5.52 5.10 1.91
CA SER A 260 -4.98 4.06 1.06
C SER A 260 -3.96 3.20 1.79
N VAL A 261 -3.71 2.02 1.24
CA VAL A 261 -2.70 1.07 1.68
C VAL A 261 -1.67 1.00 0.55
N LEU A 262 -0.53 1.62 0.78
CA LEU A 262 0.56 1.75 -0.19
C LEU A 262 1.54 0.61 0.01
N ILE A 263 1.82 -0.12 -1.07
CA ILE A 263 2.68 -1.29 -1.08
C ILE A 263 4.06 -0.93 -1.62
N ASP A 264 5.10 -1.39 -0.93
CA ASP A 264 6.52 -1.22 -1.32
C ASP A 264 6.92 0.24 -1.61
N GLY A 265 6.34 1.17 -0.85
CA GLY A 265 6.62 2.60 -0.99
C GLY A 265 6.03 3.23 -2.25
N PHE A 266 5.01 2.61 -2.86
CA PHE A 266 4.27 3.20 -3.96
C PHE A 266 3.75 4.60 -3.58
N ILE A 267 4.01 5.58 -4.45
CA ILE A 267 3.53 6.95 -4.27
C ILE A 267 2.44 7.19 -5.32
N PRO A 268 1.16 7.28 -4.91
CA PRO A 268 0.08 7.55 -5.85
C PRO A 268 0.27 8.95 -6.45
N VAL A 269 0.23 9.04 -7.77
CA VAL A 269 0.29 10.32 -8.48
C VAL A 269 -1.11 10.96 -8.38
N THR A 270 -1.38 11.64 -7.27
CA THR A 270 -2.69 12.25 -6.98
C THR A 270 -2.97 13.53 -7.77
N THR A 271 -2.01 13.99 -8.58
CA THR A 271 -2.20 15.03 -9.59
C THR A 271 -1.23 14.76 -10.73
N PRO A 272 -1.68 14.55 -11.98
CA PRO A 272 -0.75 14.45 -13.08
C PRO A 272 0.06 15.75 -13.16
N SER A 273 1.38 15.66 -13.18
CA SER A 273 2.22 16.84 -13.46
C SER A 273 1.85 17.38 -14.84
N ILE A 274 1.36 18.61 -14.89
CA ILE A 274 1.08 19.29 -16.16
C ILE A 274 2.40 19.54 -16.86
N GLU A 275 2.64 18.84 -17.97
CA GLU A 275 3.83 18.95 -18.81
C GLU A 275 3.87 20.33 -19.48
N ALA A 276 2.73 20.78 -20.03
CA ALA A 276 2.59 22.13 -20.56
C ALA A 276 1.13 22.61 -20.56
N THR A 277 0.96 23.93 -20.53
CA THR A 277 -0.31 24.61 -20.79
C THR A 277 -0.25 25.32 -22.15
N LEU A 278 -1.28 25.11 -22.97
CA LEU A 278 -1.51 25.74 -24.27
C LEU A 278 -2.71 26.70 -24.16
N SER A 279 -2.54 27.97 -24.50
CA SER A 279 -3.69 28.88 -24.60
C SER A 279 -4.36 28.70 -25.96
N VAL A 280 -5.69 28.61 -25.96
CA VAL A 280 -6.53 28.46 -27.16
C VAL A 280 -7.49 29.63 -27.26
N SER A 281 -7.35 30.44 -28.30
CA SER A 281 -8.32 31.48 -28.68
C SER A 281 -8.73 31.32 -30.14
N ASN A 282 -9.51 32.24 -30.69
CA ASN A 282 -9.98 32.16 -32.08
C ASN A 282 -9.68 33.44 -32.86
N ASN A 283 -9.42 33.27 -34.15
CA ASN A 283 -9.36 34.36 -35.12
C ASN A 283 -10.63 34.30 -35.97
N GLY A 284 -11.66 35.03 -35.54
CA GLY A 284 -12.99 34.94 -36.15
C GLY A 284 -13.52 33.50 -36.13
N ALA A 285 -14.14 33.09 -37.23
CA ALA A 285 -14.64 31.73 -37.44
C ALA A 285 -13.74 30.88 -38.36
N SER A 286 -12.57 31.41 -38.77
CA SER A 286 -11.66 30.70 -39.67
C SER A 286 -10.75 29.75 -38.91
N ASP A 287 -10.06 30.24 -37.86
CA ASP A 287 -8.93 29.54 -37.25
C ASP A 287 -8.99 29.52 -35.72
N TYR A 288 -8.51 28.43 -35.10
CA TYR A 288 -8.02 28.50 -33.72
C TYR A 288 -6.62 29.12 -33.69
N VAL A 289 -6.38 29.96 -32.69
CA VAL A 289 -5.07 30.53 -32.40
C VAL A 289 -4.53 29.80 -31.17
N ILE A 290 -3.48 29.00 -31.35
CA ILE A 290 -2.89 28.20 -30.28
C ILE A 290 -1.53 28.78 -29.91
N LYS A 291 -1.33 28.97 -28.61
CA LYS A 291 -0.12 29.55 -28.04
C LYS A 291 0.51 28.61 -27.01
N SER A 292 1.79 28.30 -27.18
CA SER A 292 2.55 27.49 -26.22
C SER A 292 3.12 28.30 -25.05
N SER A 293 3.57 27.59 -24.02
CA SER A 293 4.16 28.16 -22.80
C SER A 293 5.40 29.03 -23.06
N ASN A 294 6.16 28.76 -24.13
CA ASN A 294 7.27 29.58 -24.60
C ASN A 294 6.84 30.79 -25.47
N ASN A 295 5.55 31.13 -25.47
CA ASN A 295 4.98 32.31 -26.12
C ASN A 295 5.07 32.31 -27.66
N ILE A 296 5.12 31.12 -28.28
CA ILE A 296 4.99 30.93 -29.73
C ILE A 296 3.50 30.76 -30.06
N THR A 297 3.04 31.36 -31.16
CA THR A 297 1.62 31.36 -31.56
C THR A 297 1.46 31.04 -33.04
N TYR A 298 0.49 30.19 -33.36
CA TYR A 298 0.13 29.84 -34.73
C TYR A 298 -1.38 29.74 -34.89
N ASN A 299 -1.85 29.93 -36.13
CA ASN A 299 -3.20 29.58 -36.53
C ASN A 299 -3.22 28.11 -36.96
N ASP A 300 -4.13 27.36 -36.36
CA ASP A 300 -4.34 25.94 -36.58
C ASP A 300 -3.06 25.08 -36.68
N PRO A 301 -2.11 25.16 -35.72
CA PRO A 301 -0.88 24.37 -35.77
C PRO A 301 -1.13 22.88 -35.55
N THR A 302 -0.18 22.05 -36.01
CA THR A 302 -0.06 20.70 -35.46
C THR A 302 0.47 20.79 -34.03
N ILE A 303 -0.23 20.13 -33.11
CA ILE A 303 0.21 20.01 -31.71
C ILE A 303 0.91 18.66 -31.53
N THR A 304 2.10 18.63 -30.97
CA THR A 304 2.80 17.37 -30.64
C THR A 304 2.77 17.14 -29.14
N LEU A 305 2.25 15.98 -28.72
CA LEU A 305 2.12 15.60 -27.32
C LEU A 305 2.81 14.27 -27.05
N VAL A 306 3.51 14.16 -25.94
CA VAL A 306 4.16 12.92 -25.49
C VAL A 306 3.17 12.02 -24.75
N ARG A 307 3.17 10.73 -25.09
CA ARG A 307 2.35 9.68 -24.44
C ARG A 307 2.66 9.58 -22.95
N GLY A 308 1.64 9.32 -22.13
CA GLY A 308 1.74 9.22 -20.67
C GLY A 308 1.88 10.55 -19.93
N LYS A 309 2.04 11.69 -20.63
CA LYS A 309 2.06 13.02 -20.04
C LYS A 309 0.67 13.65 -20.02
N THR A 310 0.50 14.69 -19.19
CA THR A 310 -0.75 15.45 -19.10
C THR A 310 -0.55 16.89 -19.50
N TYR A 311 -1.47 17.42 -20.29
CA TYR A 311 -1.45 18.77 -20.83
C TYR A 311 -2.72 19.52 -20.46
N GLU A 312 -2.62 20.84 -20.39
CA GLU A 312 -3.76 21.72 -20.17
C GLU A 312 -3.99 22.62 -21.39
N PHE A 313 -5.24 22.76 -21.81
CA PHE A 313 -5.66 23.75 -22.80
C PHE A 313 -6.50 24.82 -22.12
N GLU A 314 -5.98 26.04 -22.03
CA GLU A 314 -6.69 27.20 -21.51
C GLU A 314 -7.48 27.85 -22.64
N VAL A 315 -8.76 27.48 -22.72
CA VAL A 315 -9.68 27.89 -23.79
C VAL A 315 -10.32 29.24 -23.46
N SER A 316 -10.22 30.18 -24.39
CA SER A 316 -10.86 31.50 -24.38
C SER A 316 -11.33 31.83 -25.79
N SER A 317 -12.30 31.06 -26.28
CA SER A 317 -12.82 31.14 -27.65
C SER A 317 -14.36 31.19 -27.65
N PRO A 318 -14.99 32.30 -27.19
CA PRO A 318 -16.44 32.38 -27.01
C PRO A 318 -17.22 32.08 -28.31
N GLY A 319 -18.15 31.12 -28.26
CA GLY A 319 -18.91 30.69 -29.45
C GLY A 319 -18.17 29.69 -30.34
N HIS A 320 -16.93 29.32 -29.99
CA HIS A 320 -16.11 28.33 -30.71
C HIS A 320 -15.65 27.24 -29.74
N PRO A 321 -16.46 26.19 -29.52
CA PRO A 321 -16.12 25.12 -28.58
C PRO A 321 -14.98 24.24 -29.10
N PHE A 322 -13.92 24.05 -28.29
CA PHE A 322 -12.70 23.33 -28.65
C PHE A 322 -12.80 21.86 -28.26
N TRP A 323 -12.92 20.99 -29.28
CA TRP A 323 -13.03 19.54 -29.10
C TRP A 323 -11.74 18.84 -29.49
N ILE A 324 -11.26 17.89 -28.67
CA ILE A 324 -10.26 16.88 -29.07
C ILE A 324 -10.97 15.58 -29.43
N LYS A 325 -10.64 15.03 -30.60
CA LYS A 325 -11.39 13.97 -31.29
C LYS A 325 -10.50 12.92 -31.96
N THR A 326 -11.07 11.75 -32.20
CA THR A 326 -10.44 10.66 -32.98
C THR A 326 -10.59 10.82 -34.50
N ALA A 327 -11.52 11.66 -34.95
CA ALA A 327 -11.72 11.98 -36.36
C ALA A 327 -11.87 13.50 -36.57
N GLN A 328 -11.46 13.98 -37.75
CA GLN A 328 -11.62 15.37 -38.14
C GLN A 328 -13.06 15.63 -38.58
N SER A 329 -13.91 16.08 -37.65
CA SER A 329 -15.33 16.30 -37.89
C SER A 329 -15.89 17.49 -37.09
N THR A 330 -16.84 18.22 -37.67
CA THR A 330 -17.67 19.19 -36.94
C THR A 330 -18.69 18.49 -36.04
N GLY A 331 -19.35 19.23 -35.15
CA GLY A 331 -20.28 18.67 -34.15
C GLY A 331 -19.55 18.08 -32.95
N SER A 332 -20.24 17.27 -32.15
CA SER A 332 -19.70 16.65 -30.93
C SER A 332 -19.38 15.15 -31.08
N SER A 333 -19.62 14.55 -32.25
CA SER A 333 -19.24 13.16 -32.52
C SER A 333 -17.72 12.99 -32.42
N ASP A 334 -17.27 11.77 -32.17
CA ASP A 334 -15.85 11.39 -32.18
C ASP A 334 -14.99 12.07 -31.10
N GLY A 335 -15.62 12.82 -30.17
CA GLY A 335 -14.98 13.41 -29.01
C GLY A 335 -14.40 12.35 -28.08
N LEU A 336 -13.19 12.61 -27.57
CA LEU A 336 -12.60 11.77 -26.53
C LEU A 336 -13.47 11.80 -25.26
N ALA A 337 -13.65 10.62 -24.66
CA ALA A 337 -14.39 10.41 -23.41
C ALA A 337 -13.52 9.92 -22.25
N SER A 338 -12.30 9.44 -22.51
CA SER A 338 -11.35 8.97 -21.51
C SER A 338 -10.06 9.78 -21.56
N GLY A 339 -9.39 9.93 -20.42
CA GLY A 339 -8.15 10.69 -20.29
C GLY A 339 -8.33 12.21 -20.47
N ILE A 340 -9.55 12.73 -20.60
CA ILE A 340 -9.83 14.15 -20.84
C ILE A 340 -10.94 14.68 -19.93
N THR A 341 -10.83 15.93 -19.50
CA THR A 341 -11.88 16.66 -18.75
C THR A 341 -12.34 17.90 -19.50
N ASN A 342 -13.61 18.28 -19.34
CA ASN A 342 -14.21 19.48 -19.95
C ASN A 342 -14.05 19.58 -21.48
N ASN A 343 -13.96 18.45 -22.20
CA ASN A 343 -13.80 18.46 -23.66
C ASN A 343 -14.97 19.21 -24.32
N GLY A 344 -14.67 20.05 -25.32
CA GLY A 344 -15.71 20.79 -26.05
C GLY A 344 -16.22 22.06 -25.37
N ILE A 345 -15.49 22.64 -24.40
CA ILE A 345 -15.82 23.96 -23.85
C ILE A 345 -15.36 25.10 -24.76
N SER A 346 -15.96 26.28 -24.60
CA SER A 346 -15.53 27.53 -25.26
C SER A 346 -14.83 28.53 -24.32
N SER A 347 -14.78 28.22 -23.02
CA SER A 347 -14.12 29.03 -21.99
C SER A 347 -13.77 28.17 -20.78
N GLY A 348 -12.53 28.22 -20.31
CA GLY A 348 -12.05 27.45 -19.15
C GLY A 348 -10.89 26.51 -19.50
N LYS A 349 -10.66 25.49 -18.67
CA LYS A 349 -9.52 24.57 -18.83
C LYS A 349 -9.99 23.17 -19.23
N ILE A 350 -9.36 22.63 -20.26
CA ILE A 350 -9.41 21.21 -20.63
C ILE A 350 -8.11 20.58 -20.13
N THR A 351 -8.20 19.47 -19.41
CA THR A 351 -7.03 18.67 -19.02
C THR A 351 -7.04 17.37 -19.81
N PHE A 352 -5.93 17.03 -20.47
CA PHE A 352 -5.79 15.83 -21.29
C PHE A 352 -4.53 15.05 -20.93
N THR A 353 -4.71 13.83 -20.43
CA THR A 353 -3.65 12.83 -20.24
C THR A 353 -3.57 11.95 -21.47
N VAL A 354 -2.42 11.94 -22.12
CA VAL A 354 -2.20 11.20 -23.36
C VAL A 354 -2.11 9.69 -23.07
N PRO A 355 -2.97 8.86 -23.67
CA PRO A 355 -2.92 7.41 -23.45
C PRO A 355 -1.62 6.79 -23.98
N LEU A 356 -1.07 5.82 -23.25
CA LEU A 356 0.13 5.09 -23.67
C LEU A 356 -0.12 4.28 -24.96
N ASP A 357 -1.33 3.74 -25.13
CA ASP A 357 -1.72 2.83 -26.23
C ASP A 357 -2.72 3.45 -27.23
N GLY A 358 -2.86 4.78 -27.23
CA GLY A 358 -3.77 5.48 -28.15
C GLY A 358 -3.28 5.54 -29.61
N PRO A 359 -4.11 6.03 -30.55
CA PRO A 359 -3.72 6.21 -31.95
C PRO A 359 -2.62 7.28 -32.09
N ASP A 360 -1.77 7.18 -33.11
CA ASP A 360 -0.67 8.15 -33.33
C ASP A 360 -1.16 9.56 -33.69
N THR A 361 -2.42 9.69 -34.09
CA THR A 361 -3.01 10.96 -34.52
C THR A 361 -4.41 11.14 -33.93
N LEU A 362 -4.62 12.31 -33.35
CA LEU A 362 -5.91 12.86 -32.96
C LEU A 362 -6.12 14.19 -33.70
N TYR A 363 -7.29 14.79 -33.52
CA TYR A 363 -7.64 16.07 -34.12
C TYR A 363 -8.24 16.98 -33.08
N TYR A 364 -8.00 18.29 -33.20
CA TYR A 364 -8.86 19.27 -32.54
C TYR A 364 -9.76 19.96 -33.55
N ASN A 365 -10.99 20.27 -33.17
CA ASN A 365 -12.00 20.84 -34.08
C ASN A 365 -12.94 21.79 -33.33
N CYS A 366 -13.44 22.80 -34.04
CA CYS A 366 -14.57 23.58 -33.57
C CYS A 366 -15.87 22.79 -33.78
N GLN A 367 -16.78 22.87 -32.81
CA GLN A 367 -18.09 22.24 -32.94
C GLN A 367 -18.89 22.76 -34.14
N PHE A 368 -18.77 24.06 -34.46
CA PHE A 368 -19.63 24.72 -35.44
C PHE A 368 -18.93 25.07 -36.75
N HIS A 369 -17.63 25.30 -36.74
CA HIS A 369 -16.90 25.87 -37.87
C HIS A 369 -15.87 24.87 -38.40
N ALA A 370 -16.12 24.34 -39.60
CA ALA A 370 -15.31 23.27 -40.19
C ALA A 370 -13.86 23.67 -40.49
N SER A 371 -13.58 24.97 -40.66
CA SER A 371 -12.23 25.48 -40.94
C SER A 371 -11.35 25.53 -39.69
N MET A 372 -11.93 25.60 -38.49
CA MET A 372 -11.19 25.70 -37.24
C MET A 372 -10.79 24.32 -36.74
N THR A 373 -9.71 23.79 -37.28
CA THR A 373 -9.30 22.40 -37.08
C THR A 373 -7.80 22.21 -37.24
N GLY A 374 -7.23 21.21 -36.58
CA GLY A 374 -5.88 20.76 -36.82
C GLY A 374 -5.60 19.41 -36.20
N THR A 375 -4.36 18.96 -36.36
CA THR A 375 -3.90 17.64 -35.94
C THR A 375 -3.17 17.68 -34.61
N ILE A 376 -3.29 16.60 -33.85
CA ILE A 376 -2.49 16.33 -32.65
C ILE A 376 -1.70 15.05 -32.91
N SER A 377 -0.38 15.14 -32.93
CA SER A 377 0.54 14.01 -33.09
C SER A 377 0.96 13.49 -31.72
N LEU A 378 0.82 12.18 -31.49
CA LEU A 378 1.21 11.53 -30.23
C LEU A 378 2.53 10.78 -30.40
N VAL A 379 3.52 11.08 -29.55
CA VAL A 379 4.90 10.56 -29.66
C VAL A 379 5.39 9.91 -28.37
N GLU A 380 6.44 9.09 -28.45
CA GLU A 380 7.01 8.36 -27.32
C GLU A 380 8.13 9.10 -26.57
N ASN A 381 8.85 10.04 -27.22
CA ASN A 381 10.08 10.64 -26.69
C ASN A 381 9.89 12.10 -26.24
N ASP A 382 10.58 12.47 -25.15
CA ASP A 382 10.69 13.85 -24.65
C ASP A 382 11.64 14.71 -25.54
N GLY A 383 11.50 16.04 -25.48
CA GLY A 383 12.37 17.00 -26.20
C GLY A 383 11.87 17.46 -27.58
N VAL A 384 10.57 17.32 -27.85
CA VAL A 384 9.94 17.67 -29.13
C VAL A 384 9.31 19.07 -29.09
N GLU A 385 9.35 19.80 -30.21
CA GLU A 385 8.62 21.07 -30.34
C GLU A 385 7.10 20.82 -30.33
N ILE A 386 6.43 21.41 -29.34
CA ILE A 386 4.98 21.21 -29.08
C ILE A 386 4.12 21.78 -30.22
N LEU A 387 4.57 22.81 -30.93
CA LEU A 387 3.81 23.41 -32.04
C LEU A 387 4.65 23.43 -33.32
N THR A 388 4.10 22.87 -34.40
CA THR A 388 4.69 22.92 -35.74
C THR A 388 3.64 23.33 -36.79
N THR A 389 4.10 23.89 -37.92
CA THR A 389 3.23 24.21 -39.07
C THR A 389 3.56 23.32 -40.25
N ILE A 390 2.55 22.92 -41.03
CA ILE A 390 2.76 22.34 -42.36
C ILE A 390 2.71 23.51 -43.35
N ASN A 391 3.86 23.92 -43.86
CA ASN A 391 3.95 24.91 -44.92
C ASN A 391 3.53 24.26 -46.26
N SER A 392 2.22 24.15 -46.52
CA SER A 392 1.72 23.70 -47.83
C SER A 392 1.81 24.84 -48.84
N GLY A 393 3.03 25.20 -49.21
CA GLY A 393 3.33 26.04 -50.36
C GLY A 393 3.47 25.16 -51.61
N SER A 394 2.42 25.11 -52.43
CA SER A 394 2.52 24.60 -53.79
C SER A 394 3.53 25.43 -54.60
N THR A 395 4.69 24.86 -54.89
CA THR A 395 5.52 25.21 -56.05
C THR A 395 6.10 23.94 -56.66
N GLY A 396 6.05 23.87 -57.99
CA GLY A 396 6.25 22.65 -58.76
C GLY A 396 7.66 22.07 -58.76
N GLY A 397 7.69 20.80 -59.15
CA GLY A 397 8.79 20.03 -59.77
C GLY A 397 10.23 20.43 -59.46
N GLY A 398 10.91 19.59 -58.66
CA GLY A 398 12.36 19.55 -58.58
C GLY A 398 12.82 18.32 -57.82
N TYR A 399 13.47 17.38 -58.51
CA TYR A 399 14.13 16.22 -57.92
C TYR A 399 15.21 16.69 -56.93
N GLY A 400 15.19 16.19 -55.69
CA GLY A 400 16.17 16.53 -54.67
C GLY A 400 16.08 15.57 -53.48
N TYR A 401 16.84 14.48 -53.58
CA TYR A 401 17.34 13.54 -52.56
C TYR A 401 17.15 13.96 -51.09
N SER A 402 16.53 13.07 -50.30
CA SER A 402 16.56 13.08 -48.85
C SER A 402 17.98 12.86 -48.35
N LEU A 403 18.41 13.70 -47.40
CA LEU A 403 19.60 13.45 -46.59
C LEU A 403 19.12 12.67 -45.36
N ASP A 404 19.13 11.34 -45.45
CA ASP A 404 18.98 10.46 -44.28
C ASP A 404 20.25 10.56 -43.44
N LEU A 405 20.14 11.18 -42.26
CA LEU A 405 21.16 11.05 -41.22
C LEU A 405 20.77 9.87 -40.32
N ASP A 406 21.07 8.67 -40.79
CA ASP A 406 20.95 7.43 -40.05
C ASP A 406 22.13 7.33 -39.07
N ILE A 407 21.93 7.70 -37.79
CA ILE A 407 22.93 7.41 -36.75
C ILE A 407 22.63 6.01 -36.22
N ALA A 408 23.24 5.02 -36.87
CA ALA A 408 23.32 3.66 -36.36
C ALA A 408 24.21 3.63 -35.11
N TYR A 409 23.64 3.32 -33.94
CA TYR A 409 24.40 2.97 -32.74
C TYR A 409 24.78 1.48 -32.82
N SER A 410 25.97 1.18 -33.34
CA SER A 410 26.55 -0.17 -33.23
C SER A 410 27.26 -0.32 -31.89
N ILE A 411 26.76 -1.21 -31.04
CA ILE A 411 27.48 -1.71 -29.88
C ILE A 411 28.55 -2.67 -30.40
N ASP A 412 29.82 -2.25 -30.37
CA ASP A 412 30.93 -3.17 -30.53
C ASP A 412 31.31 -3.74 -29.16
N THR A 413 31.28 -5.06 -29.08
CA THR A 413 31.76 -5.84 -27.94
C THR A 413 33.07 -6.46 -28.35
N ALA A 414 34.17 -6.09 -27.67
CA ALA A 414 35.17 -7.01 -27.11
C ALA A 414 36.55 -6.36 -26.90
N ASN A 415 37.05 -6.54 -25.66
CA ASN A 415 38.45 -6.70 -25.25
C ASN A 415 39.35 -5.44 -25.38
N ASN A 416 40.21 -5.06 -24.43
CA ASN A 416 40.96 -5.84 -23.46
C ASN A 416 41.63 -4.91 -22.43
N THR A 417 41.75 -5.39 -21.19
CA THR A 417 42.85 -5.13 -20.23
C THR A 417 43.16 -3.72 -19.70
N ASN A 418 43.02 -3.63 -18.36
CA ASN A 418 44.01 -3.15 -17.38
C ASN A 418 44.62 -1.74 -17.58
N ASN A 419 44.18 -0.79 -16.74
CA ASN A 419 45.07 -0.28 -15.68
C ASN A 419 44.32 0.50 -14.60
N ILE A 420 44.57 0.09 -13.37
CA ILE A 420 44.29 0.81 -12.13
C ILE A 420 45.35 1.90 -12.00
N ILE A 421 44.95 3.17 -11.82
CA ILE A 421 45.73 4.15 -11.04
C ILE A 421 44.76 5.01 -10.23
N TYR A 422 44.87 4.90 -8.91
CA TYR A 422 44.44 5.90 -7.94
C TYR A 422 45.45 7.05 -7.94
N ASP A 423 44.99 8.30 -8.01
CA ASP A 423 45.65 9.45 -7.37
C ASP A 423 44.59 10.56 -7.15
N SER A 424 44.14 10.79 -5.93
CA SER A 424 44.63 11.75 -4.92
C SER A 424 44.61 13.24 -5.35
N LEU A 425 43.75 13.98 -4.65
CA LEU A 425 44.03 15.20 -3.87
C LEU A 425 44.12 16.62 -4.53
N ILE A 426 43.41 17.53 -3.84
CA ILE A 426 43.58 19.01 -3.67
C ILE A 426 43.12 19.84 -4.88
N ILE A 427 42.15 20.77 -4.76
CA ILE A 427 41.91 21.83 -3.75
C ILE A 427 40.53 21.73 -3.12
#